data_AF-A0A7C7LBX7-F1
#
_entry.id   AF-A0A7C7LBX7-F1
#
_cell.length_a   1.000
_cell.length_b   1.000
_cell.length_c   1.000
_cell.angle_alpha   90.00
_cell.angle_beta   90.00
_cell.angle_gamma   90.00
#
_symmetry.space_group_name_H-M   'P 1'
#
loop_
_entity.id
_entity.type
_entity.pdbx_description
1 polymer ?
#
loop_
_entity_poly.entity_id
_entity_poly.type
_entity_poly.pdbx_seq_one_letter_code
_entity_poly.pdbx_strand_id
1 'polypeptide(L)'
;MSKQALTISLLLAVGACSHNEQPLAASDLSIIESLCLTPPSGNNIDYMLWGKYEVSNNEFYSNPNVELANIPVVMVDFYQSQQWCEQRGLRLPSKEEWMMVVDGAEMASSKAGARNDLDLDINRPLPGGVFERGRLEWGMYDIHANVREWVSIDSATHAIAIGASFASRSDVYKSLEMNKSDTAADVGFRYVADAADFIEQQVAPRWSNLNSTQQQQAHLAIGAWKKDWRTALAAKLDSSLVGKSLMRSLTQ
;
A
#
# COMPACT_ATOMS: atom_id res chain seq x y z
N MET A 1 -49.66 30.47 -0.74
CA MET A 1 -48.61 29.77 0.01
C MET A 1 -47.44 29.55 -0.94
N SER A 2 -46.57 30.54 -1.21
CA SER A 2 -45.24 30.80 -0.61
C SER A 2 -44.48 29.52 -0.21
N LYS A 3 -43.24 29.24 -0.62
CA LYS A 3 -42.03 30.08 -0.70
C LYS A 3 -41.08 29.50 -1.78
N GLN A 4 -40.64 30.27 -2.78
CA GLN A 4 -39.24 30.74 -2.95
C GLN A 4 -38.15 30.05 -2.12
N ALA A 5 -37.14 29.52 -2.81
CA ALA A 5 -35.72 29.67 -2.46
C ALA A 5 -34.85 29.41 -3.70
N LEU A 6 -34.47 30.51 -4.36
CA LEU A 6 -33.24 30.60 -5.14
C LEU A 6 -32.14 30.95 -4.13
N THR A 7 -31.08 30.15 -4.02
CA THR A 7 -29.84 30.60 -3.40
C THR A 7 -28.66 30.13 -4.23
N ILE A 8 -28.13 31.09 -4.99
CA ILE A 8 -26.80 31.11 -5.56
C ILE A 8 -25.80 31.15 -4.40
N SER A 9 -24.81 30.26 -4.41
CA SER A 9 -23.55 30.48 -3.71
C SER A 9 -22.41 30.36 -4.71
N LEU A 10 -22.14 31.48 -5.37
CA LEU A 10 -20.83 31.81 -5.91
C LEU A 10 -20.02 32.36 -4.72
N LEU A 11 -18.90 31.72 -4.40
CA LEU A 11 -17.83 32.36 -3.62
C LEU A 11 -16.50 32.06 -4.32
N LEU A 12 -15.99 33.13 -4.90
CA LEU A 12 -14.72 33.26 -5.62
C LEU A 12 -13.53 33.16 -4.67
N ALA A 13 -12.44 32.55 -5.15
CA ALA A 13 -11.12 33.12 -4.94
C ALA A 13 -10.33 33.03 -6.24
N VAL A 14 -9.95 34.22 -6.71
CA VAL A 14 -9.15 34.50 -7.89
C VAL A 14 -7.72 34.03 -7.64
N GLY A 15 -7.19 33.24 -8.57
CA GLY A 15 -5.79 32.85 -8.65
C GLY A 15 -5.47 32.47 -10.08
N ALA A 16 -5.31 33.46 -10.95
CA ALA A 16 -4.78 33.25 -12.29
C ALA A 16 -3.29 32.91 -12.19
N CYS A 17 -3.01 31.62 -12.02
CA CYS A 17 -1.83 30.92 -12.52
C CYS A 17 -2.33 29.56 -12.98
N SER A 18 -2.92 29.47 -14.17
CA SER A 18 -3.26 28.18 -14.78
C SER A 18 -1.99 27.52 -15.31
N HIS A 19 -1.08 27.18 -14.39
CA HIS A 19 -0.25 26.01 -14.59
C HIS A 19 -1.09 24.83 -14.14
N ASN A 20 -1.10 23.78 -14.97
CA ASN A 20 -1.93 22.60 -14.84
C ASN A 20 -1.49 21.80 -13.58
N GLU A 21 -1.87 22.28 -12.40
CA GLU A 21 -1.56 21.63 -11.12
C GLU A 21 -2.45 20.39 -10.96
N GLN A 22 -1.94 19.27 -11.47
CA GLN A 22 -2.55 17.96 -11.33
C GLN A 22 -2.21 17.36 -9.95
N PRO A 23 -3.09 16.53 -9.36
CA PRO A 23 -2.81 15.83 -8.11
C PRO A 23 -1.67 14.81 -8.26
N LEU A 24 -1.10 14.39 -7.13
CA LEU A 24 -0.07 13.35 -7.06
C LEU A 24 -0.56 12.02 -7.62
N ALA A 25 -1.85 11.71 -7.43
CA ALA A 25 -2.53 10.55 -8.03
C ALA A 25 -2.41 10.49 -9.57
N ALA A 26 -2.17 11.62 -10.24
CA ALA A 26 -1.96 11.69 -11.69
C ALA A 26 -0.47 11.71 -12.09
N SER A 27 0.44 11.40 -11.16
CA SER A 27 1.89 11.37 -11.39
C SER A 27 2.45 9.95 -11.27
N ASP A 28 3.68 9.77 -11.77
CA ASP A 28 4.45 8.54 -11.61
C ASP A 28 4.88 8.24 -10.16
N LEU A 29 4.62 9.16 -9.22
CA LEU A 29 4.89 9.00 -7.79
C LEU A 29 3.62 8.91 -6.92
N SER A 30 2.46 8.65 -7.54
CA SER A 30 1.20 8.39 -6.84
C SER A 30 1.30 7.29 -5.77
N ILE A 31 2.17 6.30 -6.00
CA ILE A 31 2.42 5.20 -5.07
C ILE A 31 2.80 5.66 -3.66
N ILE A 32 3.42 6.84 -3.49
CA ILE A 32 3.79 7.38 -2.17
C ILE A 32 2.56 7.50 -1.25
N GLU A 33 1.38 7.81 -1.79
CA GLU A 33 0.13 7.90 -1.03
C GLU A 33 -0.33 6.54 -0.49
N SER A 34 0.10 5.46 -1.13
CA SER A 34 -0.24 4.07 -0.80
C SER A 34 0.85 3.36 0.01
N LEU A 35 1.91 4.05 0.45
CA LEU A 35 3.00 3.44 1.21
C LEU A 35 2.91 3.66 2.72
N CYS A 36 3.28 2.66 3.50
CA CYS A 36 3.59 2.76 4.92
C CYS A 36 5.03 2.32 5.20
N LEU A 37 5.68 3.00 6.16
CA LEU A 37 7.04 2.71 6.59
C LEU A 37 7.01 1.77 7.81
N THR A 38 7.75 0.67 7.75
CA THR A 38 7.94 -0.26 8.88
C THR A 38 9.36 -0.14 9.44
N PRO A 39 9.57 -0.40 10.75
CA PRO A 39 10.90 -0.34 11.34
C PRO A 39 11.72 -1.58 10.96
N PRO A 40 13.06 -1.55 11.20
CA PRO A 40 13.91 -2.72 11.12
C PRO A 40 13.49 -3.83 12.09
N SER A 41 13.89 -5.07 11.79
CA SER A 41 13.69 -6.24 12.66
C SER A 41 14.97 -7.09 12.79
N GLY A 42 15.00 -7.96 13.82
CA GLY A 42 16.17 -8.74 14.25
C GLY A 42 16.76 -9.72 13.23
N ASN A 43 16.18 -9.84 12.03
CA ASN A 43 16.61 -10.73 10.95
C ASN A 43 17.33 -10.00 9.80
N ASN A 44 18.09 -8.93 10.10
CA ASN A 44 18.78 -8.10 9.11
C ASN A 44 17.84 -7.41 8.10
N ILE A 45 16.59 -7.21 8.50
CA ILE A 45 15.58 -6.48 7.74
C ILE A 45 15.68 -5.01 8.17
N ASP A 46 16.00 -4.11 7.24
CA ASP A 46 16.06 -2.66 7.51
C ASP A 46 14.66 -2.02 7.39
N TYR A 47 14.57 -0.69 7.36
CA TYR A 47 13.33 0.01 7.05
C TYR A 47 12.77 -0.42 5.69
N MET A 48 11.47 -0.71 5.65
CA MET A 48 10.78 -1.12 4.43
C MET A 48 9.58 -0.22 4.15
N LEU A 49 9.30 -0.01 2.86
CA LEU A 49 8.10 0.64 2.36
C LEU A 49 7.13 -0.43 1.85
N TRP A 50 5.97 -0.52 2.49
CA TRP A 50 4.94 -1.50 2.18
C TRP A 50 3.70 -0.84 1.58
N GLY A 51 2.99 -1.57 0.72
CA GLY A 51 1.62 -1.20 0.35
C GLY A 51 0.70 -1.17 1.57
N LYS A 52 0.00 -0.06 1.80
CA LYS A 52 -1.01 0.09 2.87
C LYS A 52 -2.13 -0.94 2.76
N TYR A 53 -2.47 -1.31 1.52
CA TYR A 53 -3.50 -2.27 1.15
C TYR A 53 -2.90 -3.33 0.23
N GLU A 54 -3.65 -4.40 -0.03
CA GLU A 54 -3.38 -5.31 -1.15
C GLU A 54 -3.51 -4.54 -2.48
N VAL A 55 -2.82 -5.02 -3.52
CA VAL A 55 -2.90 -4.42 -4.86
C VAL A 55 -4.33 -4.51 -5.37
N SER A 56 -4.90 -3.37 -5.75
CA SER A 56 -6.25 -3.26 -6.28
C SER A 56 -6.32 -3.57 -7.78
N ASN A 57 -7.52 -3.85 -8.30
CA ASN A 57 -7.74 -4.00 -9.74
C ASN A 57 -7.31 -2.74 -10.52
N ASN A 58 -7.47 -1.54 -9.96
CA ASN A 58 -7.07 -0.28 -10.57
C ASN A 58 -5.55 -0.08 -10.64
N GLU A 59 -4.81 -0.62 -9.68
CA GLU A 59 -3.34 -0.61 -9.72
C GLU A 59 -2.80 -1.69 -10.67
N PHE A 60 -3.49 -2.82 -10.77
CA PHE A 60 -3.04 -3.97 -11.56
C PHE A 60 -3.35 -3.82 -13.06
N TYR A 61 -4.58 -3.47 -13.42
CA TYR A 61 -5.04 -3.39 -14.80
C TYR A 61 -5.03 -1.96 -15.33
N SER A 62 -4.61 -1.77 -16.59
CA SER A 62 -4.66 -0.45 -17.26
C SER A 62 -6.08 0.07 -17.51
N ASN A 63 -7.09 -0.82 -17.55
CA ASN A 63 -8.49 -0.47 -17.77
C ASN A 63 -9.40 -1.38 -16.92
N PRO A 64 -9.48 -1.14 -15.60
CA PRO A 64 -10.27 -1.97 -14.69
C PRO A 64 -11.77 -1.76 -14.89
N ASN A 65 -12.59 -2.72 -14.48
CA ASN A 65 -14.01 -2.45 -14.24
C ASN A 65 -14.12 -1.45 -13.08
N VAL A 66 -14.77 -0.30 -13.31
CA VAL A 66 -14.95 0.76 -12.31
C VAL A 66 -15.61 0.29 -11.01
N GLU A 67 -16.48 -0.71 -11.06
CA GLU A 67 -17.14 -1.28 -9.88
C GLU A 67 -16.20 -2.14 -9.03
N LEU A 68 -15.12 -2.66 -9.64
CA LEU A 68 -14.12 -3.51 -9.00
C LEU A 68 -12.81 -2.78 -8.75
N ALA A 69 -12.68 -1.53 -9.19
CA ALA A 69 -11.43 -0.76 -9.21
C ALA A 69 -10.66 -0.83 -7.89
N ASN A 70 -11.35 -0.67 -6.75
CA ASN A 70 -10.76 -0.64 -5.42
C ASN A 70 -10.76 -2.00 -4.70
N ILE A 71 -11.30 -3.05 -5.33
CA ILE A 71 -11.25 -4.42 -4.80
C ILE A 71 -9.84 -4.96 -5.04
N PRO A 72 -9.25 -5.72 -4.10
CA PRO A 72 -8.00 -6.44 -4.33
C PRO A 72 -8.06 -7.26 -5.61
N VAL A 73 -6.97 -7.24 -6.37
CA VAL A 73 -6.82 -8.13 -7.51
C VAL A 73 -6.65 -9.56 -7.00
N VAL A 74 -7.46 -10.47 -7.55
CA VAL A 74 -7.44 -11.90 -7.28
C VAL A 74 -7.44 -12.65 -8.60
N MET A 75 -7.33 -13.99 -8.57
CA MET A 75 -7.18 -14.80 -9.80
C MET A 75 -5.91 -14.42 -10.59
N VAL A 76 -4.87 -13.96 -9.89
CA VAL A 76 -3.54 -13.69 -10.45
C VAL A 76 -2.55 -14.71 -9.91
N ASP A 77 -1.67 -15.17 -10.79
CA ASP A 77 -0.65 -16.14 -10.41
C ASP A 77 0.57 -15.44 -9.76
N PHE A 78 1.48 -16.26 -9.23
CA PHE A 78 2.68 -15.75 -8.58
C PHE A 78 3.57 -14.96 -9.55
N TYR A 79 3.72 -15.41 -10.79
CA TYR A 79 4.60 -14.78 -11.78
C TYR A 79 4.08 -13.41 -12.20
N GLN A 80 2.78 -13.27 -12.43
CA GLN A 80 2.12 -12.00 -12.73
C GLN A 80 2.31 -11.00 -11.59
N SER A 81 2.11 -11.46 -10.35
CA SER A 81 2.27 -10.65 -9.13
C SER A 81 3.73 -10.19 -8.96
N GLN A 82 4.68 -11.10 -9.12
CA GLN A 82 6.11 -10.80 -9.05
C GLN A 82 6.53 -9.81 -10.14
N GLN A 83 6.15 -10.07 -11.39
CA GLN A 83 6.48 -9.19 -12.52
C GLN A 83 5.91 -7.78 -12.33
N TRP A 84 4.68 -7.67 -11.82
CA TRP A 84 4.05 -6.38 -11.54
C TRP A 84 4.88 -5.56 -10.55
N CYS A 85 5.38 -6.20 -9.48
CA CYS A 85 6.25 -5.59 -8.48
C CYS A 85 7.59 -5.15 -9.09
N GLU A 86 8.28 -6.06 -9.80
CA GLU A 86 9.62 -5.82 -10.34
C GLU A 86 9.65 -4.65 -11.32
N GLN A 87 8.62 -4.52 -12.16
CA GLN A 87 8.48 -3.40 -13.11
C GLN A 87 8.39 -2.02 -12.42
N ARG A 88 8.10 -1.99 -11.12
CA ARG A 88 7.92 -0.78 -10.31
C ARG A 88 9.04 -0.56 -9.31
N GLY A 89 10.11 -1.36 -9.36
CA GLY A 89 11.17 -1.33 -8.35
C GLY A 89 10.71 -1.82 -6.98
N LEU A 90 9.70 -2.69 -6.96
CA LEU A 90 9.13 -3.32 -5.76
C LEU A 90 9.41 -4.82 -5.82
N ARG A 91 9.02 -5.54 -4.77
CA ARG A 91 9.04 -7.01 -4.70
C ARG A 91 7.85 -7.53 -3.90
N LEU A 92 7.56 -8.82 -4.06
CA LEU A 92 6.72 -9.52 -3.09
C LEU A 92 7.48 -9.62 -1.76
N PRO A 93 6.81 -9.45 -0.61
CA PRO A 93 7.46 -9.64 0.69
C PRO A 93 7.88 -11.09 0.89
N SER A 94 8.93 -11.34 1.67
CA SER A 94 9.19 -12.69 2.17
C SER A 94 8.17 -13.08 3.24
N LYS A 95 8.11 -14.39 3.56
CA LYS A 95 7.29 -14.85 4.67
C LYS A 95 7.75 -14.20 5.99
N GLU A 96 9.05 -14.07 6.21
CA GLU A 96 9.63 -13.50 7.42
C GLU A 96 9.29 -12.01 7.57
N GLU A 97 9.35 -11.26 6.48
CA GLU A 97 8.96 -9.84 6.44
C GLU A 97 7.48 -9.66 6.73
N TRP A 98 6.62 -10.51 6.15
CA TRP A 98 5.19 -10.47 6.39
C TRP A 98 4.84 -10.81 7.84
N MET A 99 5.50 -11.83 8.39
CA MET A 99 5.37 -12.23 9.79
C MET A 99 5.84 -11.12 10.76
N MET A 100 6.91 -10.40 10.42
CA MET A 100 7.36 -9.24 11.20
C MET A 100 6.26 -8.19 11.35
N VAL A 101 5.49 -7.94 10.28
CA VAL A 101 4.38 -6.98 10.32
C VAL A 101 3.25 -7.48 11.22
N VAL A 102 2.90 -8.76 11.14
CA VAL A 102 1.86 -9.36 12.01
C VAL A 102 2.27 -9.33 13.48
N ASP A 103 3.47 -9.82 13.79
CA ASP A 103 3.92 -10.00 15.16
C ASP A 103 4.29 -8.65 15.81
N GLY A 104 4.76 -7.69 15.02
CA GLY A 104 5.11 -6.34 15.47
C GLY A 104 3.91 -5.42 15.62
N ALA A 105 2.74 -5.80 15.11
CA ALA A 105 1.54 -4.99 15.23
C ALA A 105 0.64 -5.49 16.37
N GLU A 106 0.39 -4.61 17.34
CA GLU A 106 -0.73 -4.80 18.24
C GLU A 106 -2.03 -4.62 17.45
N MET A 107 -2.55 -5.70 16.87
CA MET A 107 -3.94 -5.70 16.47
C MET A 107 -4.78 -5.79 17.73
N ALA A 108 -5.81 -4.95 17.84
CA ALA A 108 -6.79 -5.10 18.91
C ALA A 108 -7.34 -6.54 18.88
N SER A 109 -6.95 -7.34 19.88
CA SER A 109 -7.34 -8.73 20.01
C SER A 109 -8.86 -8.87 19.89
N SER A 110 -9.29 -9.77 19.00
CA SER A 110 -10.68 -10.16 18.79
C SER A 110 -11.71 -9.02 18.79
N LYS A 111 -11.93 -8.38 17.63
CA LYS A 111 -13.15 -7.58 17.44
C LYS A 111 -13.90 -8.09 16.23
N ALA A 112 -15.09 -8.62 16.46
CA ALA A 112 -16.07 -8.82 15.39
C ALA A 112 -16.12 -7.56 14.52
N GLY A 113 -16.06 -7.74 13.20
CA GLY A 113 -16.02 -6.63 12.24
C GLY A 113 -14.70 -5.84 12.24
N ALA A 114 -13.56 -6.50 12.48
CA ALA A 114 -12.22 -5.92 12.26
C ALA A 114 -11.52 -6.45 11.00
N ARG A 115 -12.15 -7.36 10.26
CA ARG A 115 -11.58 -8.01 9.08
C ARG A 115 -12.66 -8.67 8.24
N ASN A 116 -12.32 -8.99 6.99
CA ASN A 116 -13.16 -9.76 6.07
C ASN A 116 -12.69 -11.22 6.02
N ASP A 117 -13.09 -12.02 6.99
CA ASP A 117 -12.82 -13.46 7.04
C ASP A 117 -14.12 -14.28 6.88
N LEU A 118 -13.99 -15.62 6.90
CA LEU A 118 -15.12 -16.53 6.75
C LEU A 118 -16.22 -16.30 7.80
N ASP A 119 -15.89 -15.81 9.00
CA ASP A 119 -16.86 -15.61 10.09
C ASP A 119 -17.81 -14.43 9.83
N LEU A 120 -17.44 -13.51 8.92
CA LEU A 120 -18.29 -12.39 8.52
C LEU A 120 -19.30 -12.76 7.41
N ASP A 121 -19.12 -13.90 6.73
CA ASP A 121 -20.04 -14.48 5.73
C ASP A 121 -20.38 -13.54 4.54
N ILE A 122 -19.48 -12.62 4.21
CA ILE A 122 -19.64 -11.72 3.04
C ILE A 122 -19.37 -12.46 1.72
N ASN A 123 -18.56 -13.52 1.77
CA ASN A 123 -18.27 -14.43 0.65
C ASN A 123 -17.66 -13.76 -0.61
N ARG A 124 -16.96 -12.62 -0.43
CA ARG A 124 -16.22 -11.92 -1.48
C ARG A 124 -15.18 -10.96 -0.88
N PRO A 125 -14.14 -10.55 -1.62
CA PRO A 125 -13.25 -9.50 -1.16
C PRO A 125 -13.99 -8.16 -1.10
N LEU A 126 -13.51 -7.26 -0.23
CA LEU A 126 -13.99 -5.90 -0.09
C LEU A 126 -12.88 -4.91 -0.45
N PRO A 127 -13.22 -3.63 -0.73
CA PRO A 127 -12.20 -2.62 -0.95
C PRO A 127 -11.23 -2.56 0.23
N GLY A 128 -9.94 -2.35 -0.08
CA GLY A 128 -8.92 -2.20 0.95
C GLY A 128 -9.28 -1.08 1.93
N GLY A 129 -9.07 -1.33 3.22
CA GLY A 129 -9.26 -0.34 4.28
C GLY A 129 -10.68 -0.21 4.83
N VAL A 130 -11.64 -1.05 4.42
CA VAL A 130 -13.01 -1.00 4.95
C VAL A 130 -13.07 -1.23 6.46
N PHE A 131 -12.14 -2.04 7.01
CA PHE A 131 -12.12 -2.39 8.42
C PHE A 131 -11.14 -1.53 9.22
N GLU A 132 -11.54 -0.32 9.57
CA GLU A 132 -10.72 0.60 10.39
C GLU A 132 -10.27 0.01 11.73
N ARG A 133 -11.04 -0.92 12.31
CA ARG A 133 -10.67 -1.62 13.54
C ARG A 133 -9.54 -2.64 13.36
N GLY A 134 -9.30 -3.08 12.13
CA GLY A 134 -8.21 -3.98 11.74
C GLY A 134 -6.94 -3.26 11.29
N ARG A 135 -6.97 -1.92 11.22
CA ARG A 135 -5.80 -1.11 10.89
C ARG A 135 -4.69 -1.32 11.91
N LEU A 136 -3.49 -1.64 11.44
CA LEU A 136 -2.29 -1.75 12.27
C LEU A 136 -1.79 -0.35 12.68
N GLU A 137 -1.05 -0.25 13.78
CA GLU A 137 -0.51 1.04 14.29
C GLU A 137 0.24 1.82 13.19
N TRP A 138 0.88 1.12 12.27
CA TRP A 138 1.75 1.69 11.23
C TRP A 138 0.99 2.11 9.97
N GLY A 139 -0.34 1.96 9.96
CA GLY A 139 -1.22 2.43 8.88
C GLY A 139 -1.56 1.41 7.80
N MET A 140 -1.14 0.16 7.98
CA MET A 140 -1.47 -0.95 7.08
C MET A 140 -2.84 -1.56 7.44
N TYR A 141 -3.55 -2.03 6.42
CA TYR A 141 -4.85 -2.67 6.54
C TYR A 141 -4.82 -4.09 5.96
N ASP A 142 -5.81 -4.88 6.36
CA ASP A 142 -6.17 -6.16 5.72
C ASP A 142 -5.04 -7.21 5.74
N ILE A 143 -4.05 -7.05 6.62
CA ILE A 143 -3.05 -8.09 6.92
C ILE A 143 -3.70 -9.33 7.56
N HIS A 144 -4.84 -9.14 8.21
CA HIS A 144 -5.60 -10.22 8.85
C HIS A 144 -6.87 -10.52 8.08
N ALA A 145 -6.74 -11.08 6.87
CA ALA A 145 -7.80 -11.43 5.92
C ALA A 145 -8.33 -10.25 5.08
N ASN A 146 -9.38 -10.54 4.29
CA ASN A 146 -9.75 -10.02 2.98
C ASN A 146 -9.27 -10.95 1.85
N VAL A 147 -8.01 -10.90 1.44
CA VAL A 147 -7.42 -11.91 0.53
C VAL A 147 -6.11 -12.45 1.09
N ARG A 148 -5.75 -13.68 0.70
CA ARG A 148 -4.42 -14.21 0.95
C ARG A 148 -3.42 -13.49 0.07
N GLU A 149 -2.20 -13.31 0.58
CA GLU A 149 -1.16 -12.59 -0.12
C GLU A 149 -0.04 -13.54 -0.53
N TRP A 150 0.30 -13.53 -1.83
CA TRP A 150 1.53 -14.14 -2.32
C TRP A 150 2.76 -13.57 -1.60
N VAL A 151 3.66 -14.45 -1.15
CA VAL A 151 4.98 -14.07 -0.63
C VAL A 151 6.10 -14.72 -1.43
N SER A 152 7.23 -14.04 -1.51
CA SER A 152 8.43 -14.55 -2.15
C SER A 152 8.95 -15.81 -1.46
N ILE A 153 9.40 -16.77 -2.28
CA ILE A 153 9.95 -18.05 -1.84
C ILE A 153 11.01 -18.52 -2.83
N ASP A 154 12.06 -19.15 -2.30
CA ASP A 154 13.08 -19.82 -3.10
C ASP A 154 12.59 -21.20 -3.54
N SER A 155 11.76 -21.22 -4.59
CA SER A 155 11.28 -22.43 -5.23
C SER A 155 11.04 -22.18 -6.71
N ALA A 156 11.42 -23.15 -7.56
CA ALA A 156 11.23 -23.02 -9.00
C ALA A 156 9.75 -23.09 -9.41
N THR A 157 8.95 -23.90 -8.71
CA THR A 157 7.59 -24.27 -9.14
C THR A 157 6.51 -24.03 -8.09
N HIS A 158 6.87 -23.95 -6.80
CA HIS A 158 5.90 -23.79 -5.72
C HIS A 158 5.85 -22.34 -5.23
N ALA A 159 4.68 -21.92 -4.81
CA ALA A 159 4.39 -20.65 -4.16
C ALA A 159 3.61 -20.89 -2.88
N ILE A 160 3.57 -19.86 -2.03
CA ILE A 160 2.73 -19.85 -0.84
C ILE A 160 1.99 -18.52 -0.74
N ALA A 161 0.75 -18.58 -0.28
CA ALA A 161 -0.06 -17.42 0.07
C ALA A 161 -0.48 -17.47 1.55
N ILE A 162 -0.43 -16.33 2.25
CA ILE A 162 -0.63 -16.23 3.71
C ILE A 162 -1.65 -15.14 4.07
N GLY A 163 -2.00 -14.99 5.35
CA GLY A 163 -2.86 -13.89 5.81
C GLY A 163 -4.36 -14.17 5.90
N ALA A 164 -4.81 -15.40 5.60
CA ALA A 164 -6.23 -15.77 5.51
C ALA A 164 -7.01 -14.91 4.48
N SER A 165 -8.32 -15.09 4.39
CA SER A 165 -9.16 -14.46 3.35
C SER A 165 -10.63 -14.49 3.74
N PHE A 166 -11.48 -13.83 2.95
CA PHE A 166 -12.95 -13.92 3.07
C PHE A 166 -13.47 -15.37 2.98
N ALA A 167 -12.70 -16.29 2.40
CA ALA A 167 -13.07 -17.69 2.18
C ALA A 167 -12.41 -18.65 3.18
N SER A 168 -11.65 -18.14 4.15
CA SER A 168 -10.94 -18.98 5.11
C SER A 168 -11.02 -18.45 6.54
N ARG A 169 -10.89 -19.36 7.50
CA ARG A 169 -10.87 -18.98 8.92
C ARG A 169 -9.61 -18.14 9.21
N SER A 170 -9.72 -17.29 10.22
CA SER A 170 -8.77 -16.27 10.66
C SER A 170 -7.37 -16.74 11.14
N ASP A 171 -6.93 -17.94 10.76
CA ASP A 171 -5.56 -18.40 11.02
C ASP A 171 -4.60 -17.80 9.98
N VAL A 172 -4.12 -16.60 10.28
CA VAL A 172 -3.24 -15.80 9.40
C VAL A 172 -1.85 -16.41 9.22
N TYR A 173 -1.45 -17.28 10.15
CA TYR A 173 -0.16 -17.96 10.13
C TYR A 173 -0.14 -19.18 9.20
N LYS A 174 -1.33 -19.69 8.83
CA LYS A 174 -1.47 -20.83 7.94
C LYS A 174 -1.24 -20.43 6.48
N SER A 175 -0.18 -21.01 5.91
CA SER A 175 0.13 -20.92 4.49
C SER A 175 -0.81 -21.81 3.65
N LEU A 176 -1.22 -21.29 2.50
CA LEU A 176 -1.80 -22.05 1.40
C LEU A 176 -0.68 -22.34 0.40
N GLU A 177 -0.38 -23.62 0.17
CA GLU A 177 0.62 -24.06 -0.81
C GLU A 177 -0.03 -24.25 -2.18
N MET A 178 0.62 -23.74 -3.22
CA MET A 178 0.13 -23.76 -4.61
C MET A 178 1.31 -23.87 -5.58
N ASN A 179 1.07 -24.22 -6.84
CA ASN A 179 2.07 -24.01 -7.88
C ASN A 179 2.12 -22.52 -8.25
N LYS A 180 3.27 -22.03 -8.73
CA LYS A 180 3.44 -20.63 -9.14
C LYS A 180 2.50 -20.19 -10.28
N SER A 181 2.01 -21.14 -11.08
CA SER A 181 1.05 -20.90 -12.16
C SER A 181 -0.41 -21.01 -11.72
N ASP A 182 -0.67 -21.44 -10.50
CA ASP A 182 -2.04 -21.58 -10.00
C ASP A 182 -2.62 -20.22 -9.64
N THR A 183 -3.94 -20.11 -9.72
CA THR A 183 -4.70 -18.93 -9.31
C THR A 183 -5.84 -19.33 -8.38
N ALA A 184 -6.30 -18.41 -7.54
CA ALA A 184 -7.44 -18.63 -6.67
C ALA A 184 -8.25 -17.33 -6.48
N ALA A 185 -9.54 -17.49 -6.20
CA ALA A 185 -10.49 -16.38 -6.07
C ALA A 185 -10.28 -15.54 -4.80
N ASP A 186 -9.50 -16.05 -3.85
CA ASP A 186 -9.20 -15.43 -2.58
C ASP A 186 -7.69 -15.21 -2.37
N VAL A 187 -6.90 -15.30 -3.44
CA VAL A 187 -5.45 -15.04 -3.43
C VAL A 187 -5.14 -13.85 -4.33
N GLY A 188 -4.53 -12.84 -3.74
CA GLY A 188 -3.96 -11.67 -4.36
C GLY A 188 -2.54 -11.43 -3.85
N PHE A 189 -2.11 -10.17 -3.77
CA PHE A 189 -0.79 -9.85 -3.26
C PHE A 189 -0.68 -8.41 -2.77
N ARG A 190 0.40 -8.17 -2.03
CA ARG A 190 0.89 -6.85 -1.60
C ARG A 190 2.35 -6.74 -2.00
N TYR A 191 2.85 -5.52 -2.05
CA TYR A 191 4.22 -5.21 -2.38
C TYR A 191 4.98 -4.61 -1.19
N VAL A 192 6.29 -4.80 -1.23
CA VAL A 192 7.27 -4.16 -0.36
C VAL A 192 8.46 -3.67 -1.18
N ALA A 193 9.20 -2.72 -0.64
CA ALA A 193 10.53 -2.36 -1.11
C ALA A 193 11.45 -2.00 0.05
N ASP A 194 12.75 -2.25 -0.13
CA ASP A 194 13.79 -1.72 0.75
C ASP A 194 13.76 -0.18 0.69
N ALA A 195 13.53 0.46 1.83
CA ALA A 195 13.08 1.85 1.84
C ALA A 195 14.12 2.82 1.29
N ALA A 196 15.39 2.61 1.63
CA ALA A 196 16.49 3.46 1.16
C ALA A 196 16.66 3.35 -0.36
N ASP A 197 16.78 2.14 -0.88
CA ASP A 197 16.91 1.87 -2.30
C ASP A 197 15.73 2.42 -3.10
N PHE A 198 14.50 2.21 -2.62
CA PHE A 198 13.31 2.73 -3.30
C PHE A 198 13.30 4.27 -3.33
N ILE A 199 13.64 4.92 -2.23
CA ILE A 199 13.69 6.38 -2.19
C ILE A 199 14.78 6.91 -3.13
N GLU A 200 15.98 6.34 -3.11
CA GLU A 200 17.12 6.83 -3.90
C GLU A 200 16.96 6.53 -5.40
N GLN A 201 16.42 5.36 -5.75
CA GLN A 201 16.36 4.89 -7.13
C GLN A 201 15.02 5.17 -7.82
N GLN A 202 13.92 5.17 -7.07
CA GLN A 202 12.58 5.37 -7.63
C GLN A 202 12.03 6.78 -7.36
N VAL A 203 12.13 7.28 -6.14
CA VAL A 203 11.52 8.56 -5.76
C VAL A 203 12.40 9.76 -6.15
N ALA A 204 13.66 9.78 -5.71
CA ALA A 204 14.55 10.93 -5.86
C ALA A 204 14.73 11.39 -7.32
N PRO A 205 14.94 10.49 -8.32
CA PRO A 205 15.13 10.91 -9.71
C PRO A 205 13.89 11.56 -10.34
N ARG A 206 12.71 11.33 -9.75
CA ARG A 206 11.42 11.81 -10.25
C ARG A 206 10.88 12.98 -9.42
N TRP A 207 11.44 13.24 -8.24
CA TRP A 207 10.97 14.28 -7.31
C TRP A 207 10.95 15.67 -7.91
N SER A 208 11.98 16.02 -8.71
CA SER A 208 12.07 17.34 -9.36
C SER A 208 11.06 17.54 -10.48
N ASN A 209 10.44 16.47 -10.99
CA ASN A 209 9.42 16.54 -12.04
C ASN A 209 8.04 16.85 -11.48
N LEU A 210 7.85 16.72 -10.16
CA LEU A 210 6.59 17.03 -9.49
C LEU A 210 6.36 18.54 -9.46
N ASN A 211 5.13 18.95 -9.77
CA ASN A 211 4.68 20.32 -9.53
C ASN A 211 4.51 20.61 -8.02
N SER A 212 4.31 21.87 -7.65
CA SER A 212 4.22 22.28 -6.25
C SER A 212 3.10 21.58 -5.47
N THR A 213 1.93 21.38 -6.10
CA THR A 213 0.81 20.65 -5.49
C THR A 213 1.15 19.18 -5.26
N GLN A 214 1.78 18.52 -6.24
CA GLN A 214 2.23 17.13 -6.12
C GLN A 214 3.30 16.96 -5.04
N GLN A 215 4.29 17.85 -4.96
CA GLN A 215 5.30 17.82 -3.90
C GLN A 215 4.67 18.03 -2.52
N GLN A 216 3.68 18.91 -2.41
CA GLN A 216 2.97 19.12 -1.15
C GLN A 216 2.16 17.89 -0.73
N GLN A 217 1.47 17.23 -1.66
CA GLN A 217 0.75 15.99 -1.38
C GLN A 217 1.70 14.85 -1.00
N ALA A 218 2.83 14.72 -1.69
CA ALA A 218 3.86 13.73 -1.36
C ALA A 218 4.48 14.00 0.01
N HIS A 219 4.72 15.28 0.34
CA HIS A 219 5.18 15.71 1.66
C HIS A 219 4.20 15.29 2.76
N LEU A 220 2.89 15.51 2.56
CA LEU A 220 1.87 15.10 3.52
C LEU A 220 1.78 13.57 3.66
N ALA A 221 1.89 12.84 2.55
CA ALA A 221 1.87 11.37 2.56
C ALA A 221 3.08 10.80 3.33
N ILE A 222 4.30 11.30 3.08
CA ILE A 222 5.51 10.94 3.83
C ILE A 222 5.39 11.37 5.31
N GLY A 223 4.81 12.55 5.56
CA GLY A 223 4.59 13.07 6.90
C GLY A 223 3.65 12.23 7.76
N ALA A 224 2.81 11.39 7.14
CA ALA A 224 1.95 10.43 7.84
C ALA A 224 2.70 9.20 8.36
N TRP A 225 3.93 8.95 7.89
CA TRP A 225 4.79 7.91 8.46
C TRP A 225 5.30 8.33 9.86
N LYS A 226 5.55 7.34 10.72
CA LYS A 226 6.01 7.59 12.09
C LYS A 226 7.29 8.40 12.08
N LYS A 227 7.26 9.57 12.74
CA LYS A 227 8.32 10.59 12.66
C LYS A 227 9.70 10.04 12.96
N ASP A 228 9.83 9.25 14.02
CA ASP A 228 11.13 8.70 14.45
C ASP A 228 11.72 7.77 13.38
N TRP A 229 10.87 7.02 12.67
CA TRP A 229 11.30 6.09 11.62
C TRP A 229 11.72 6.80 10.36
N ARG A 230 10.93 7.75 9.85
CA ARG A 230 11.32 8.52 8.66
C ARG A 230 12.55 9.39 8.90
N THR A 231 12.74 9.88 10.13
CA THR A 231 13.96 10.61 10.52
C THR A 231 15.18 9.68 10.58
N ALA A 232 15.03 8.48 11.14
CA ALA A 232 16.11 7.48 11.17
C ALA A 232 16.45 6.95 9.77
N LEU A 233 15.44 6.76 8.90
CA LEU A 233 15.61 6.43 7.49
C LEU A 233 16.36 7.56 6.77
N ALA A 234 15.97 8.83 6.97
CA ALA A 234 16.65 9.97 6.37
C ALA A 234 18.15 10.01 6.67
N ALA A 235 18.56 9.60 7.87
CA ALA A 235 19.96 9.54 8.28
C ALA A 235 20.77 8.45 7.55
N LYS A 236 20.10 7.48 6.91
CA LYS A 236 20.74 6.40 6.13
C LYS A 236 20.89 6.74 4.65
N LEU A 237 20.17 7.74 4.15
CA LEU A 237 20.12 8.06 2.72
C LEU A 237 21.34 8.88 2.25
N ASP A 238 21.74 8.67 1.01
CA ASP A 238 22.69 9.53 0.33
C ASP A 238 22.06 10.89 0.01
N SER A 239 22.41 11.89 0.81
CA SER A 239 21.93 13.27 0.64
C SER A 239 22.24 13.88 -0.73
N SER A 240 23.26 13.39 -1.44
CA SER A 240 23.60 13.85 -2.78
C SER A 240 22.63 13.32 -3.85
N LEU A 241 22.05 12.14 -3.64
CA LEU A 241 21.02 11.55 -4.50
C LEU A 241 19.63 12.10 -4.20
N VAL A 242 19.27 12.17 -2.91
CA VAL A 242 17.91 12.52 -2.47
C VAL A 242 17.59 14.00 -2.66
N GLY A 243 18.59 14.87 -2.49
CA GLY A 243 18.42 16.31 -2.57
C GLY A 243 17.65 16.92 -1.40
N LYS A 244 17.75 18.25 -1.24
CA LYS A 244 17.29 18.96 -0.03
C LYS A 244 15.77 18.94 0.16
N SER A 245 14.99 19.00 -0.92
CA SER A 245 13.52 19.09 -0.86
C SER A 245 12.90 17.79 -0.34
N LEU A 246 13.27 16.64 -0.93
CA LEU A 246 12.79 15.33 -0.48
C LEU A 246 13.33 15.00 0.92
N MET A 247 14.59 15.34 1.21
CA MET A 247 15.16 15.16 2.55
C MET A 247 14.38 15.94 3.63
N ARG A 248 13.88 17.13 3.29
CA ARG A 248 13.01 17.93 4.17
C ARG A 248 11.70 17.20 4.46
N SER A 249 11.09 16.55 3.46
CA SER A 249 9.86 15.77 3.67
C SER A 249 10.05 14.59 4.61
N LEU A 250 11.23 13.97 4.60
CA LEU A 250 11.52 12.86 5.50
C LEU A 250 11.80 13.31 6.94
N THR A 251 12.26 14.55 7.15
CA THR A 251 12.75 15.05 8.46
C THR A 251 11.81 16.01 9.19
N GLN A 252 10.89 16.69 8.48
CA GLN A 252 9.89 17.61 9.06
C GLN A 252 8.55 16.93 9.22
#